data_AF-A0A7C3QM27-F1
#
_entry.id   AF-A0A7C3QM27-F1
#
_cell.length_a   1.000
_cell.length_b   1.000
_cell.length_c   1.000
_cell.angle_alpha   90.00
_cell.angle_beta   90.00
_cell.angle_gamma   90.00
#
_symmetry.space_group_name_H-M   'P 1'
#
loop_
_entity.id
_entity.type
_entity.pdbx_description
1 polymer ?
#
loop_
_entity_poly.entity_id
_entity_poly.type
_entity_poly.pdbx_seq_one_letter_code
_entity_poly.pdbx_strand_id
1 'polypeptide(L)'
;YAQSYSVINFLIDTHGQEEMMNLLIALRDAKPIDEALIEVYGFDTDGLEDAWRKSIGAAPRPVSAQATLQPTPTWVPTFVPVSGAPLAVTPTPFEIPTSSSAGGRNGPPLSLTISLACFCTVLLLIVGVFVLGVIVRREGVNSGGDHV
;
A
#
# COMPACT_ATOMS: atom_id res chain seq x y z
N TYR A 1 2.17 -9.30 1.64
CA TYR A 1 2.19 -8.24 2.67
C TYR A 1 3.41 -8.30 3.61
N ALA A 2 4.02 -9.47 3.85
CA ALA A 2 5.15 -9.60 4.79
C ALA A 2 6.43 -8.83 4.38
N GLN A 3 6.75 -8.77 3.08
CA GLN A 3 7.97 -8.08 2.63
C GLN A 3 7.93 -6.57 2.87
N SER A 4 6.82 -5.91 2.55
CA SER A 4 6.65 -4.46 2.74
C SER A 4 6.87 -4.07 4.20
N TYR A 5 6.33 -4.86 5.13
CA TYR A 5 6.53 -4.66 6.57
C TYR A 5 8.01 -4.78 6.97
N SER A 6 8.72 -5.78 6.45
CA SER A 6 10.14 -5.98 6.78
C SER A 6 11.05 -4.83 6.30
N VAL A 7 10.73 -4.21 5.17
CA VAL A 7 11.48 -3.04 4.66
C VAL A 7 11.23 -1.81 5.53
N ILE A 8 9.97 -1.55 5.90
CA ILE A 8 9.62 -0.46 6.82
C ILE A 8 10.30 -0.66 8.18
N ASN A 9 10.26 -1.89 8.71
CA ASN A 9 10.91 -2.21 9.97
C ASN A 9 12.43 -2.00 9.89
N PHE A 10 13.06 -2.39 8.79
CA PHE A 10 14.48 -2.12 8.54
C PHE A 10 14.78 -0.61 8.52
N LEU A 11 13.95 0.20 7.85
CA LEU A 11 14.12 1.65 7.82
C LEU A 11 14.03 2.27 9.23
N ILE A 12 13.04 1.86 10.03
CA ILE A 12 12.86 2.37 11.40
C ILE A 12 13.99 1.89 12.31
N ASP A 13 14.42 0.64 12.20
CA ASP A 13 15.50 0.08 13.03
C ASP A 13 16.86 0.72 12.71
N THR A 14 17.14 0.97 11.43
CA THR A 14 18.44 1.47 10.97
C THR A 14 18.57 2.98 11.07
N HIS A 15 17.50 3.72 10.77
CA HIS A 15 17.51 5.19 10.64
C HIS A 15 16.59 5.90 11.64
N GLY A 16 15.71 5.18 12.33
CA GLY A 16 14.81 5.74 13.32
C GLY A 16 13.46 6.17 12.77
N GLN A 17 12.57 6.55 13.69
CA GLN A 17 11.20 6.97 13.37
C GLN A 17 11.13 8.37 12.75
N GLU A 18 12.08 9.26 13.06
CA GLU A 18 12.12 10.62 12.52
C GLU A 18 12.33 10.61 11.00
N GLU A 19 13.28 9.81 10.52
CA GLU A 19 13.55 9.65 9.08
C GLU A 19 12.37 9.01 8.34
N MET A 20 11.68 8.05 8.96
CA MET A 20 10.42 7.52 8.41
C MET A 20 9.35 8.61 8.28
N MET A 21 9.24 9.51 9.26
CA MET A 21 8.32 10.64 9.18
C MET A 21 8.72 11.60 8.03
N ASN A 22 10.00 11.89 7.88
CA ASN A 22 10.52 12.72 6.78
C ASN A 22 10.20 12.10 5.41
N LEU A 23 10.33 10.77 5.27
CA LEU A 23 9.93 10.06 4.05
C LEU A 23 8.44 10.21 3.77
N LEU A 24 7.58 10.03 4.78
CA LEU A 24 6.13 10.18 4.63
C LEU A 24 5.74 11.63 4.25
N ILE A 25 6.45 12.62 4.78
CA ILE A 25 6.29 14.03 4.42
C ILE A 25 6.69 14.26 2.96
N ALA A 26 7.83 13.74 2.51
CA ALA A 26 8.28 13.86 1.13
C ALA A 26 7.28 13.21 0.15
N LEU A 27 6.75 12.02 0.48
CA LEU A 27 5.73 11.34 -0.31
C LEU A 27 4.39 12.07 -0.30
N ARG A 28 4.00 12.69 0.82
CA ARG A 28 2.80 13.55 0.91
C ARG A 28 2.87 14.71 -0.08
N ASP A 29 4.06 15.26 -0.28
CA ASP A 29 4.30 16.38 -1.20
C ASP A 29 4.44 15.91 -2.67
N ALA A 30 4.01 14.68 -2.97
CA ALA A 30 4.00 14.05 -4.28
C ALA A 30 5.38 13.94 -4.95
N LYS A 31 6.45 13.92 -4.15
CA LYS A 31 7.80 13.63 -4.67
C LYS A 31 7.85 12.18 -5.18
N PRO A 32 8.53 11.93 -6.31
CA PRO A 32 8.78 10.56 -6.74
C PRO A 32 9.63 9.83 -5.70
N ILE A 33 9.39 8.52 -5.59
CA ILE A 33 9.95 7.69 -4.51
C ILE A 33 11.48 7.76 -4.42
N ASP A 34 12.17 7.74 -5.57
CA ASP A 34 13.63 7.80 -5.60
C ASP A 34 14.15 9.15 -5.10
N GLU A 35 13.51 10.27 -5.48
CA GLU A 35 13.90 11.60 -4.98
C GLU A 35 13.66 11.72 -3.47
N ALA A 36 12.53 11.20 -2.98
CA ALA A 36 12.20 11.19 -1.56
C ALA A 36 13.19 10.34 -0.74
N LEU A 37 13.59 9.18 -1.26
CA LEU A 37 14.57 8.32 -0.61
C LEU A 37 15.97 8.95 -0.62
N ILE A 38 16.36 9.59 -1.72
CA ILE A 38 17.65 10.28 -1.81
C ILE A 38 17.70 11.47 -0.84
N GLU A 39 16.63 12.24 -0.72
CA GLU A 39 16.56 13.39 0.18
C GLU A 39 16.65 13.02 1.66
N VAL A 40 16.00 11.92 2.06
CA VAL A 40 15.94 11.49 3.46
C VAL A 40 17.13 10.59 3.80
N TYR A 41 17.36 9.55 3.01
CA TYR A 41 18.33 8.49 3.34
C TYR A 41 19.62 8.53 2.51
N GLY A 42 19.67 9.31 1.43
CA GLY A 42 20.83 9.41 0.56
C GLY A 42 21.00 8.26 -0.43
N PHE A 43 19.99 7.41 -0.60
CA PHE A 43 19.96 6.31 -1.58
C PHE A 43 18.62 6.27 -2.33
N ASP A 44 18.60 5.65 -3.51
CA ASP A 44 17.38 5.41 -4.29
C ASP A 44 16.72 4.06 -3.92
N THR A 45 15.68 3.66 -4.66
CA THR A 45 15.00 2.37 -4.43
C THR A 45 15.95 1.18 -4.55
N ASP A 46 16.96 1.25 -5.43
CA ASP A 46 17.95 0.20 -5.56
C ASP A 46 18.88 0.14 -4.36
N GLY A 47 19.40 1.27 -3.90
CA GLY A 47 20.19 1.33 -2.68
C GLY A 47 19.41 0.86 -1.45
N LEU A 48 18.12 1.16 -1.36
CA LEU A 48 17.22 0.64 -0.32
C LEU A 48 17.16 -0.89 -0.34
N GLU A 49 16.89 -1.49 -1.50
CA GLU A 49 16.79 -2.93 -1.60
C GLU A 49 18.13 -3.59 -1.28
N ASP A 50 19.26 -3.07 -1.75
CA ASP A 50 20.57 -3.64 -1.45
C ASP A 50 20.92 -3.54 0.04
N ALA A 51 20.62 -2.40 0.69
CA ALA A 51 20.82 -2.22 2.12
C ALA A 51 19.93 -3.15 2.95
N TRP A 52 18.66 -3.29 2.56
CA TRP A 52 17.72 -4.21 3.20
C TRP A 52 18.12 -5.67 3.02
N ARG A 53 18.51 -6.09 1.82
CA ARG A 53 18.98 -7.46 1.56
C ARG A 53 20.21 -7.79 2.40
N LYS A 54 21.13 -6.84 2.54
CA LYS A 54 22.31 -6.98 3.39
C LYS A 54 21.93 -7.15 4.87
N SER A 55 20.92 -6.43 5.36
CA SER A 55 20.49 -6.53 6.77
C SER A 55 19.83 -7.87 7.10
N ILE A 56 19.09 -8.47 6.15
CA ILE A 56 18.48 -9.79 6.33
C ILE A 56 19.39 -10.96 5.91
N GLY A 57 20.63 -10.69 5.50
CA GLY A 57 21.58 -11.70 5.03
C GLY A 57 21.18 -12.39 3.72
N ALA A 58 20.34 -11.74 2.90
CA ALA A 58 19.95 -12.26 1.59
C ALA A 58 21.09 -12.12 0.58
N ALA A 59 21.09 -13.01 -0.43
CA ALA A 59 22.06 -12.93 -1.52
C ALA A 59 21.98 -11.55 -2.21
N PRO A 60 23.11 -10.91 -2.57
CA PRO A 60 23.09 -9.66 -3.33
C PRO A 60 22.33 -9.83 -4.64
N ARG A 61 21.73 -8.74 -5.14
CA ARG A 61 21.11 -8.76 -6.47
C ARG A 61 22.22 -8.97 -7.52
N PRO A 62 21.95 -9.75 -8.58
CA PRO A 62 22.85 -9.77 -9.73
C PRO A 62 22.80 -8.38 -10.36
N VAL A 63 23.83 -7.57 -10.13
CA VAL A 63 24.05 -6.33 -10.89
C VAL A 63 24.29 -6.71 -12.34
N SER A 64 23.21 -6.76 -13.12
CA SER A 64 23.30 -6.97 -14.55
C SER A 64 23.85 -5.71 -15.20
N ALA A 65 25.18 -5.58 -15.21
CA ALA A 65 25.89 -4.63 -16.07
C ALA A 65 25.77 -4.99 -17.56
N GLN A 66 25.01 -6.03 -17.91
CA GLN A 66 24.65 -6.32 -19.28
C GLN A 66 23.50 -5.41 -19.68
N ALA A 67 23.80 -4.41 -20.53
CA ALA A 67 22.85 -3.95 -21.53
C ALA A 67 22.12 -5.19 -22.06
N THR A 68 20.80 -5.20 -21.95
CA THR A 68 19.95 -6.30 -22.40
C THR A 68 20.48 -6.79 -23.73
N LEU A 69 21.09 -7.99 -23.71
CA LEU A 69 21.45 -8.65 -24.94
C LEU A 69 20.18 -8.68 -25.77
N GLN A 70 20.28 -8.06 -26.94
CA GLN A 70 19.22 -7.93 -27.93
C GLN A 70 18.34 -9.18 -27.91
N PRO A 71 17.02 -9.08 -27.70
CA PRO A 71 16.15 -10.26 -27.65
C PRO A 71 16.42 -11.07 -28.92
N THR A 72 16.98 -12.26 -28.75
CA THR A 72 17.24 -13.14 -29.89
C THR A 72 15.87 -13.61 -30.35
N PRO A 73 15.44 -13.28 -31.59
CA PRO A 73 14.13 -13.66 -32.06
C PRO A 73 14.01 -15.18 -31.97
N THR A 74 13.10 -15.66 -31.13
CA THR A 74 12.79 -17.08 -31.06
C THR A 74 11.93 -17.37 -32.27
N TRP A 75 12.45 -18.18 -33.21
CA TRP A 75 11.70 -18.60 -34.38
C TRP A 75 10.42 -19.34 -33.95
N VAL A 76 9.28 -18.68 -34.12
CA VAL A 76 7.97 -19.31 -33.96
C VAL A 76 7.59 -19.90 -35.31
N PRO A 77 7.48 -21.24 -35.47
CA PRO A 77 7.00 -21.82 -36.70
C PRO A 77 5.58 -21.32 -36.96
N THR A 78 5.36 -20.73 -38.14
CA THR A 78 4.05 -20.29 -38.58
C THR A 78 3.14 -21.51 -38.70
N PHE A 79 2.22 -21.68 -37.75
CA PHE A 79 1.16 -22.68 -37.88
C PHE A 79 0.25 -22.29 -39.04
N VAL A 80 0.11 -23.19 -40.01
CA VAL A 80 -0.89 -23.09 -41.07
C VAL A 80 -2.28 -23.21 -40.41
N PRO A 81 -3.23 -22.32 -40.69
CA PRO A 81 -4.57 -22.42 -40.10
C PRO A 81 -5.23 -23.74 -40.51
N VAL A 82 -5.73 -24.49 -39.53
CA VAL A 82 -6.48 -25.73 -39.75
C VAL A 82 -7.74 -25.42 -40.55
N SER A 83 -7.68 -25.66 -41.85
CA SER A 83 -8.84 -25.56 -42.73
C SER A 83 -9.70 -26.81 -42.53
N GLY A 84 -10.64 -26.73 -41.59
CA GLY A 84 -11.85 -27.55 -41.54
C GLY A 84 -11.67 -29.07 -41.49
N ALA A 85 -11.40 -29.61 -40.29
CA ALA A 85 -11.85 -30.97 -39.99
C ALA A 85 -13.34 -30.88 -39.55
N PRO A 86 -14.28 -31.62 -40.16
CA PRO A 86 -15.66 -31.60 -39.70
C PRO A 86 -15.73 -32.17 -38.27
N LEU A 87 -16.19 -31.34 -37.34
CA LEU A 87 -16.45 -31.75 -35.96
C LEU A 87 -17.62 -32.73 -35.98
N ALA A 88 -17.36 -33.99 -35.64
CA ALA A 88 -18.43 -34.95 -35.36
C ALA A 88 -19.23 -34.43 -34.15
N VAL A 89 -20.47 -34.01 -34.40
CA VAL A 89 -21.37 -33.49 -33.36
C VAL A 89 -21.82 -34.66 -32.48
N THR A 90 -21.28 -34.75 -31.26
CA THR A 90 -21.86 -35.58 -30.19
C THR A 90 -22.69 -34.66 -29.29
N PRO A 91 -24.03 -34.82 -29.23
CA PRO A 91 -24.85 -34.05 -28.29
C PRO A 91 -24.71 -34.65 -26.88
N THR A 92 -24.00 -33.96 -26.00
CA THR A 92 -24.01 -34.25 -24.56
C THR A 92 -25.15 -33.44 -23.92
N PRO A 93 -26.18 -34.05 -23.32
CA PRO A 93 -27.19 -33.30 -22.59
C PRO A 93 -26.61 -32.85 -21.25
N PHE A 94 -26.59 -31.54 -21.01
CA PHE A 94 -26.21 -30.96 -19.71
C PHE A 94 -27.47 -30.38 -19.07
N GLU A 95 -28.11 -31.17 -18.20
CA GLU A 95 -29.12 -30.69 -17.26
C GLU A 95 -28.42 -29.81 -16.22
N ILE A 96 -28.82 -28.54 -16.11
CA ILE A 96 -28.30 -27.59 -15.12
C ILE A 96 -29.33 -27.50 -13.98
N PRO A 97 -29.05 -27.95 -12.74
CA PRO A 97 -29.89 -27.62 -11.61
C PRO A 97 -29.62 -26.17 -11.20
N THR A 98 -30.46 -25.25 -11.68
CA THR A 98 -30.48 -23.86 -11.20
C THR A 98 -31.13 -23.82 -9.80
N SER A 99 -30.31 -23.89 -8.76
CA SER A 99 -30.69 -23.43 -7.43
C SER A 99 -30.31 -21.96 -7.26
N SER A 100 -31.22 -21.05 -7.61
CA SER A 100 -31.11 -19.64 -7.21
C SER A 100 -31.44 -19.51 -5.73
N SER A 101 -30.42 -19.64 -4.88
CA SER A 101 -30.55 -19.28 -3.47
C SER A 101 -30.16 -17.83 -3.24
N ALA A 102 -31.10 -17.14 -2.58
CA ALA A 102 -30.92 -16.00 -1.69
C ALA A 102 -30.77 -14.62 -2.34
N GLY A 103 -31.90 -13.91 -2.35
CA GLY A 103 -31.93 -12.46 -2.45
C GLY A 103 -31.16 -11.80 -1.31
N GLY A 104 -30.29 -10.85 -1.68
CA GLY A 104 -29.69 -9.87 -0.78
C GLY A 104 -30.23 -8.49 -1.16
N ARG A 105 -30.89 -7.84 -0.20
CA ARG A 105 -31.58 -6.55 -0.35
C ARG A 105 -30.59 -5.45 -0.76
N ASN A 106 -30.86 -4.78 -1.89
CA ASN A 106 -30.20 -3.54 -2.32
C ASN A 106 -30.63 -2.33 -1.45
N GLY A 107 -30.37 -2.37 -0.15
CA GLY A 107 -30.40 -1.20 0.72
C GLY A 107 -29.01 -0.56 0.81
N PRO A 108 -28.90 0.76 1.11
CA PRO A 108 -27.61 1.36 1.40
C PRO A 108 -26.90 0.55 2.49
N PRO A 109 -25.59 0.28 2.38
CA PRO A 109 -24.90 -0.62 3.29
C PRO A 109 -24.89 -0.04 4.71
N LEU A 110 -25.87 -0.43 5.53
CA LEU A 110 -26.04 0.06 6.90
C LEU A 110 -24.78 -0.18 7.74
N SER A 111 -24.00 -1.21 7.40
CA SER A 111 -22.69 -1.49 8.01
C SER A 111 -21.66 -0.38 7.77
N LEU A 112 -21.62 0.19 6.57
CA LEU A 112 -20.75 1.31 6.23
C LEU A 112 -21.23 2.60 6.88
N THR A 113 -22.54 2.86 6.92
CA THR A 113 -23.09 4.05 7.57
C THR A 113 -22.90 4.01 9.08
N ILE A 114 -23.09 2.86 9.73
CA ILE A 114 -22.86 2.70 11.18
C ILE A 114 -21.37 2.81 11.50
N SER A 115 -20.49 2.19 10.69
CA SER A 115 -19.03 2.29 10.88
C SER A 115 -18.55 3.73 10.75
N LEU A 116 -18.99 4.43 9.69
CA LEU A 116 -18.62 5.82 9.46
C LEU A 116 -19.18 6.76 10.53
N ALA A 117 -20.43 6.55 10.96
CA ALA A 117 -21.05 7.33 12.04
C ALA A 117 -20.30 7.14 13.37
N CYS A 118 -19.95 5.90 13.72
CA CYS A 118 -19.18 5.60 14.93
C CYS A 118 -17.79 6.22 14.88
N PHE A 119 -17.11 6.15 13.74
CA PHE A 119 -15.80 6.77 13.58
C PHE A 119 -15.87 8.30 13.68
N CYS A 120 -16.86 8.93 13.04
CA CYS A 120 -17.08 10.37 13.14
C CYS A 120 -17.39 10.83 14.57
N THR A 121 -18.23 10.11 15.32
CA THR A 121 -18.57 10.51 16.69
C THR A 121 -17.37 10.40 17.63
N VAL A 122 -16.58 9.34 17.50
CA VAL A 122 -15.35 9.16 18.29
C VAL A 122 -14.32 10.25 18.00
N LEU A 123 -14.08 10.58 16.73
CA LEU A 123 -13.16 11.66 16.36
C LEU A 123 -13.59 13.02 16.89
N LEU A 124 -14.88 13.36 16.77
CA LEU A 124 -15.40 14.64 17.28
C LEU A 124 -15.29 14.74 18.81
N LEU A 125 -15.51 13.65 19.54
CA LEU A 125 -15.32 13.63 21.00
C LEU A 125 -13.85 13.81 21.39
N ILE A 126 -12.93 13.12 20.71
CA ILE A 126 -11.49 13.24 20.96
C ILE A 126 -11.01 14.68 20.73
N VAL A 127 -11.41 15.28 19.60
CA VAL A 127 -11.07 16.68 19.28
C VAL A 127 -11.69 17.63 20.28
N GLY A 128 -12.95 17.44 20.66
CA GLY A 128 -13.63 18.27 21.65
C GLY A 128 -12.95 18.26 23.02
N VAL A 129 -12.59 17.07 23.53
CA VAL A 129 -11.87 16.93 24.81
C VAL A 129 -10.48 17.55 24.72
N PHE A 130 -9.77 17.37 23.60
CA PHE A 130 -8.45 17.96 23.41
C PHE A 130 -8.50 19.49 23.38
N VAL A 131 -9.46 20.07 22.65
CA VAL A 131 -9.68 21.52 22.58
C VAL A 131 -10.07 22.07 23.96
N LEU A 132 -11.00 21.42 24.66
CA LEU A 132 -11.40 21.80 26.02
C LEU A 132 -10.20 21.76 26.98
N GLY A 133 -9.39 20.70 26.93
CA GLY A 133 -8.19 20.57 27.74
C GLY A 133 -7.13 21.64 27.45
N VAL A 134 -6.96 22.01 26.19
CA VAL A 134 -6.04 23.09 25.78
C VAL A 134 -6.56 24.46 26.24
N ILE A 135 -7.87 24.72 26.18
CA ILE A 135 -8.46 25.99 26.63
C ILE A 135 -8.30 26.13 28.15
N VAL A 136 -8.68 25.12 28.93
CA VAL A 136 -8.54 25.13 30.40
C VAL A 136 -7.08 25.27 30.81
N ARG A 137 -6.15 24.65 30.08
CA ARG A 137 -4.71 24.80 30.33
C ARG A 137 -4.20 26.21 30.00
N ARG A 138 -4.73 26.87 28.98
CA ARG A 138 -4.38 28.26 28.63
C ARG A 138 -4.94 29.26 29.64
N GLU A 139 -6.14 29.03 30.16
CA GLU A 139 -6.75 29.86 31.20
C GLU A 139 -5.98 29.74 32.52
N GLY A 140 -5.55 28.53 32.90
CA GLY A 140 -4.70 28.33 34.09
C GLY A 140 -3.32 28.99 34.02
N VAL A 141 -2.79 29.23 32.82
CA VAL A 141 -1.53 29.97 32.61
C VAL A 141 -1.75 31.48 32.70
N ASN A 142 -2.92 31.98 32.29
CA ASN A 142 -3.18 33.42 32.22
C ASN A 142 -3.69 34.01 33.55
N SER A 143 -4.17 33.19 34.49
CA SER A 143 -4.65 33.64 35.81
C SER A 143 -3.59 33.66 36.93
N GLY A 144 -2.34 33.24 36.65
CA GLY A 144 -1.24 33.23 37.63
C GLY A 144 -0.28 34.43 37.56
N GLY A 145 -0.56 35.44 36.72
CA GLY A 145 0.34 36.56 36.44
C GLY A 145 0.03 37.88 37.14
N ASP A 146 -1.13 38.04 37.77
CA ASP A 146 -1.61 39.35 38.27
C ASP A 146 -1.54 39.50 39.79
N HIS A 147 -0.43 39.06 40.41
CA HIS A 147 -0.14 39.40 41.81
C HIS A 147 1.38 39.51 42.05
N VAL A 148 1.99 40.60 41.55
CA VAL A 148 3.12 41.31 42.17
C VAL A 148 2.98 42.80 41.87
#